data_AF-I3D453-F1
#
_entry.id   AF-I3D453-F1
#
_cell.length_a   1.000
_cell.length_b   1.000
_cell.length_c   1.000
_cell.angle_alpha   90.00
_cell.angle_beta   90.00
_cell.angle_gamma   90.00
#
_symmetry.space_group_name_H-M   'P 1'
#
loop_
_entity.id
_entity.type
_entity.pdbx_description
1 polymer ?
#
loop_
_entity_poly.entity_id
_entity_poly.type
_entity_poly.pdbx_seq_one_letter_code
_entity_poly.pdbx_strand_id
1 'polypeptide(L)'
;MRKLVNNSQMAIDDGVYEIDANLQKSTKDFKQIIKTNPHATLLTEIKFSSPSLGKIRTLTDPVSIASQMIAGGSKALSVLTQPHLFNGSPEYFMKVRQAVDV
;
A
#
# COMPACT_ATOMS: atom_id res chain seq x y z
N MET A 1 9.58 -3.09 -18.31
CA MET A 1 10.23 -2.18 -17.34
C MET A 1 10.19 -0.71 -17.74
N ARG A 2 10.59 -0.30 -18.96
CA ARG A 2 10.59 1.13 -19.38
C ARG A 2 9.27 1.87 -19.12
N LYS A 3 8.12 1.25 -19.42
CA LYS A 3 6.79 1.84 -19.17
C LYS A 3 6.50 2.12 -17.69
N LEU A 4 6.97 1.25 -16.78
CA LEU A 4 6.79 1.45 -15.33
C LEU A 4 7.61 2.66 -14.85
N VAL A 5 8.87 2.74 -15.28
CA VAL A 5 9.77 3.86 -14.96
C VAL A 5 9.19 5.18 -15.44
N ASN A 6 8.80 5.26 -16.71
CA ASN A 6 8.24 6.49 -17.29
C ASN A 6 6.98 6.95 -16.56
N ASN A 7 6.09 6.02 -16.21
CA ASN A 7 4.86 6.37 -15.51
C ASN A 7 5.12 6.78 -14.05
N SER A 8 6.15 6.23 -13.41
CA SER A 8 6.56 6.70 -12.08
C SER A 8 7.18 8.10 -12.13
N GLN A 9 7.99 8.38 -13.16
CA GLN A 9 8.57 9.72 -13.36
C GLN A 9 7.46 10.74 -13.62
N MET A 10 6.51 10.43 -14.49
CA MET A 10 5.35 11.28 -14.76
C MET A 10 4.55 11.58 -13.49
N ALA A 11 4.30 10.58 -12.64
CA ALA A 11 3.61 10.81 -11.37
C ALA A 11 4.39 11.76 -10.42
N ILE A 12 5.73 11.70 -10.43
CA ILE A 12 6.56 12.66 -9.67
C ILE A 12 6.44 14.05 -10.27
N ASP A 13 6.60 14.18 -11.59
CA ASP A 13 6.56 15.46 -12.31
C ASP A 13 5.18 16.15 -12.18
N ASP A 14 4.10 15.36 -12.13
CA ASP A 14 2.73 15.83 -11.91
C ASP A 14 2.42 16.18 -10.45
N GLY A 15 3.40 16.03 -9.55
CA GLY A 15 3.27 16.37 -8.14
C GLY A 15 2.45 15.38 -7.30
N VAL A 16 2.22 14.16 -7.78
CA VAL A 16 1.43 13.14 -7.05
C VAL A 16 1.99 12.87 -5.65
N TYR A 17 3.30 13.02 -5.48
CA TYR A 17 4.00 12.76 -4.22
C TYR A 17 4.38 14.05 -3.45
N GLU A 18 3.96 15.22 -3.91
CA GLU A 18 4.06 16.47 -3.15
C GLU A 18 2.99 16.48 -2.05
N ILE A 19 3.30 15.82 -0.94
CA ILE A 19 2.35 15.54 0.13
C ILE A 19 2.71 16.38 1.35
N ASP A 20 1.78 17.26 1.76
CA ASP A 20 1.86 17.98 3.03
C ASP A 20 1.03 17.24 4.10
N ALA A 21 1.54 16.10 4.54
CA ALA A 21 0.92 15.30 5.59
C ALA A 21 1.94 14.85 6.64
N ASN A 22 1.67 15.21 7.89
CA ASN A 22 2.45 14.74 9.03
C ASN A 22 1.84 13.43 9.57
N LEU A 23 2.30 12.29 9.06
CA LEU A 23 1.85 10.98 9.51
C LEU A 23 2.76 10.43 10.62
N GLN A 24 2.14 9.83 11.63
CA GLN A 24 2.88 9.09 12.64
C GLN A 24 3.51 7.84 12.01
N LYS A 25 4.81 7.66 12.26
CA LYS A 25 5.53 6.45 11.84
C LYS A 25 5.06 5.26 12.67
N SER A 26 5.05 4.07 12.05
CA SER A 26 4.82 2.84 12.79
C SER A 26 5.92 2.64 13.83
N THR A 27 5.54 2.18 15.02
CA THR A 27 6.48 1.74 16.06
C THR A 27 6.86 0.27 15.89
N LYS A 28 6.28 -0.43 14.91
CA LYS A 28 6.51 -1.86 14.66
C LYS A 28 7.82 -2.07 13.90
N ASP A 29 8.67 -2.95 14.42
CA ASP A 29 9.85 -3.44 13.68
C ASP A 29 9.47 -4.67 12.85
N PHE A 30 9.21 -4.46 11.56
CA PHE A 30 8.82 -5.55 10.67
C PHE A 30 9.89 -6.63 10.53
N LYS A 31 11.19 -6.30 10.61
CA LYS A 31 12.26 -7.30 10.57
C LYS A 31 12.21 -8.19 11.80
N GLN A 32 11.97 -7.60 12.96
CA GLN A 32 11.84 -8.37 14.20
C GLN A 32 10.59 -9.25 14.16
N ILE A 33 9.45 -8.74 13.68
CA ILE A 33 8.23 -9.52 13.50
C ILE A 33 8.48 -10.75 12.61
N ILE A 34 9.17 -10.58 11.48
CA ILE A 34 9.53 -11.70 10.60
C ILE A 34 10.36 -12.76 11.35
N LYS A 35 11.31 -12.34 12.17
CA LYS A 35 12.22 -13.25 12.90
C LYS A 35 11.54 -14.00 14.03
N THR A 36 10.59 -13.38 14.72
CA THR A 36 9.99 -13.94 15.95
C THR A 36 8.62 -14.56 15.75
N ASN A 37 7.97 -14.32 14.61
CA ASN A 37 6.68 -14.92 14.35
C ASN A 37 6.84 -16.45 14.21
N PRO A 38 6.15 -17.27 15.02
CA PRO A 38 6.23 -18.72 14.93
C PRO A 38 5.62 -19.27 13.63
N HIS A 39 4.87 -18.44 12.90
CA HIS A 39 4.27 -18.77 11.61
C HIS A 39 4.85 -17.90 10.49
N ALA A 40 4.50 -18.21 9.24
CA ALA A 40 4.81 -17.36 8.11
C ALA A 40 4.27 -15.94 8.33
N THR A 41 5.15 -14.94 8.22
CA THR A 41 4.78 -13.54 8.36
C THR A 41 4.16 -13.05 7.06
N LEU A 42 2.88 -12.66 7.13
CA LEU A 42 2.13 -12.18 5.98
C LEU A 42 2.32 -10.67 5.80
N LEU A 43 2.87 -10.28 4.65
CA LEU A 43 2.81 -8.93 4.08
C LEU A 43 1.74 -8.95 2.99
N THR A 44 0.58 -8.34 3.26
CA THR A 44 -0.54 -8.32 2.31
C THR A 44 -0.58 -7.01 1.53
N GLU A 45 -1.02 -7.05 0.28
CA GLU A 45 -0.95 -5.92 -0.64
C GLU A 45 -2.33 -5.41 -1.06
N ILE A 46 -2.59 -4.12 -0.85
CA ILE A 46 -3.78 -3.42 -1.35
C ILE A 46 -3.49 -2.93 -2.77
N LYS A 47 -4.07 -3.62 -3.76
CA LYS A 47 -3.87 -3.37 -5.20
C LYS A 47 -5.18 -3.48 -5.97
N PHE A 48 -5.51 -2.45 -6.77
CA PHE A 48 -6.76 -2.40 -7.54
C PHE A 48 -6.59 -2.77 -9.01
N SER A 49 -5.43 -2.49 -9.60
CA SER A 49 -5.08 -2.93 -10.94
C SER A 49 -3.60 -3.30 -11.07
N SER A 50 -3.24 -3.91 -12.20
CA SER A 50 -1.84 -4.12 -12.56
C SER A 50 -1.66 -4.14 -14.09
N PRO A 51 -0.45 -3.91 -14.61
CA PRO A 51 -0.19 -4.00 -16.05
C PRO A 51 -0.53 -5.36 -16.68
N SER A 52 -0.35 -6.46 -15.93
CA SER A 52 -0.56 -7.81 -16.45
C SER A 52 -2.01 -8.27 -16.40
N LEU A 53 -2.76 -7.87 -15.37
CA LEU A 53 -4.13 -8.34 -15.14
C LEU A 53 -5.20 -7.27 -15.39
N GLY A 54 -4.81 -6.04 -15.72
CA GLY A 54 -5.76 -4.93 -15.81
C GLY A 54 -6.43 -4.69 -14.45
N LYS A 55 -7.75 -4.49 -14.44
CA LYS A 55 -8.53 -4.29 -13.21
C LYS A 55 -8.66 -5.60 -12.43
N ILE A 56 -8.09 -5.64 -11.22
CA ILE A 56 -8.14 -6.79 -10.31
C ILE A 56 -9.34 -6.69 -9.38
N ARG A 57 -9.60 -5.48 -8.86
CA ARG A 57 -10.68 -5.22 -7.91
C ARG A 57 -11.28 -3.84 -8.21
N THR A 58 -12.60 -3.71 -8.02
CA THR A 58 -13.23 -2.39 -7.99
C THR A 58 -12.68 -1.59 -6.81
N LEU A 59 -12.41 -0.31 -7.04
CA LEU A 59 -11.97 0.61 -6.00
C LEU A 59 -13.04 0.65 -4.90
N THR A 60 -12.66 0.21 -3.71
CA THR A 60 -13.46 0.27 -2.48
C THR A 60 -12.61 0.95 -1.40
N ASP A 61 -13.21 1.28 -0.26
CA ASP A 61 -12.48 1.90 0.85
C ASP A 61 -11.23 1.07 1.24
N PRO A 62 -10.02 1.65 1.12
CA PRO A 62 -8.78 0.94 1.45
C PRO A 62 -8.65 0.64 2.94
N VAL A 63 -9.29 1.42 3.83
CA VAL A 63 -9.27 1.18 5.28
C VAL A 63 -10.03 -0.09 5.64
N SER A 64 -11.20 -0.30 5.04
CA SER A 64 -11.95 -1.56 5.18
C SER A 64 -11.15 -2.77 4.71
N ILE A 65 -10.44 -2.66 3.58
CA ILE A 65 -9.56 -3.74 3.07
C ILE A 65 -8.43 -4.02 4.07
N ALA A 66 -7.73 -2.97 4.54
CA ALA A 66 -6.64 -3.10 5.51
C ALA A 66 -7.09 -3.80 6.79
N SER A 67 -8.25 -3.39 7.33
CA SER A 67 -8.83 -3.96 8.54
C SER A 67 -9.13 -5.45 8.37
N GLN A 68 -9.70 -5.84 7.24
CA GLN A 68 -9.97 -7.25 6.93
C GLN A 68 -8.69 -8.07 6.76
N MET A 69 -7.66 -7.52 6.12
CA MET A 69 -6.36 -8.18 5.98
C MET A 69 -5.69 -8.43 7.35
N ILE A 70 -5.74 -7.44 8.25
CA ILE A 70 -5.22 -7.56 9.61
C ILE A 70 -6.01 -8.60 10.41
N ALA A 71 -7.35 -8.56 10.33
CA ALA A 71 -8.19 -9.59 10.94
C ALA A 71 -7.90 -11.00 10.40
N GLY A 72 -7.51 -11.11 9.14
CA GLY A 72 -7.03 -12.34 8.50
C GLY A 72 -5.60 -12.76 8.86
N GLY A 73 -4.92 -12.04 9.74
CA GLY A 73 -3.59 -12.39 10.25
C GLY A 73 -2.41 -11.66 9.60
N SER A 74 -2.68 -10.64 8.77
CA SER A 74 -1.61 -9.81 8.20
C SER A 74 -0.79 -9.13 9.31
N LYS A 75 0.53 -9.11 9.11
CA LYS A 75 1.51 -8.50 10.02
C LYS A 75 2.18 -7.26 9.45
N ALA A 76 1.91 -6.95 8.18
CA ALA A 76 2.31 -5.73 7.51
C ALA A 76 1.46 -5.52 6.26
N LEU A 77 1.34 -4.26 5.83
CA LEU A 77 0.59 -3.89 4.62
C LEU A 77 1.52 -3.24 3.59
N SER A 78 1.40 -3.68 2.34
CA SER A 78 1.87 -2.97 1.16
C SER A 78 0.67 -2.22 0.57
N VAL A 79 0.82 -0.92 0.29
CA VAL A 79 -0.24 -0.10 -0.33
C VAL A 79 0.32 0.53 -1.59
N LEU A 80 -0.27 0.22 -2.75
CA LEU A 80 0.18 0.79 -4.02
C LEU A 80 -0.20 2.27 -4.08
N THR A 81 0.81 3.11 -4.32
CA THR A 81 0.64 4.56 -4.42
C THR A 81 0.68 5.06 -5.87
N GLN A 82 1.16 4.25 -6.81
CA GLN A 82 1.28 4.66 -8.21
C GLN A 82 -0.08 4.67 -8.92
N PRO A 83 -0.50 5.79 -9.55
CA PRO A 83 -1.84 5.94 -10.10
C PRO A 83 -2.04 5.28 -11.48
N HIS A 84 -1.13 5.53 -12.43
CA HIS A 84 -1.35 5.23 -13.85
C HIS A 84 -1.50 3.74 -14.23
N LEU A 85 -0.89 2.82 -13.48
CA LEU A 85 -0.87 1.38 -13.81
C LEU A 85 -1.47 0.49 -12.72
N PHE A 86 -1.48 0.97 -11.49
CA PHE A 86 -1.97 0.21 -10.34
C PHE A 86 -3.26 0.75 -9.76
N ASN A 87 -3.74 1.90 -10.29
CA ASN A 87 -4.88 2.63 -9.75
C ASN A 87 -4.71 2.84 -8.24
N GLY A 88 -3.47 3.14 -7.83
CA GLY A 88 -3.05 3.45 -6.48
C GLY A 88 -3.11 4.94 -6.20
N SER A 89 -2.85 5.32 -4.95
CA SER A 89 -2.76 6.72 -4.55
C SER A 89 -2.03 6.84 -3.21
N PRO A 90 -1.19 7.87 -3.00
CA PRO A 90 -0.66 8.18 -1.69
C PRO A 90 -1.77 8.43 -0.65
N GLU A 91 -2.93 8.96 -1.05
CA GLU A 91 -4.07 9.13 -0.15
C GLU A 91 -4.59 7.81 0.42
N TYR A 92 -4.53 6.72 -0.35
CA TYR A 92 -4.92 5.41 0.15
C TYR A 92 -3.96 4.95 1.24
N PHE A 93 -2.65 5.17 1.04
CA PHE A 93 -1.64 4.91 2.05
C PHE A 93 -1.88 5.75 3.31
N MET A 94 -2.16 7.05 3.16
CA MET A 94 -2.41 7.95 4.30
C MET A 94 -3.62 7.52 5.12
N LYS A 95 -4.75 7.24 4.45
CA LYS A 95 -5.97 6.75 5.11
C LYS A 95 -5.73 5.45 5.87
N VAL A 96 -5.03 4.50 5.25
CA VAL A 96 -4.66 3.24 5.90
C VAL A 96 -3.75 3.48 7.11
N ARG A 97 -2.69 4.28 6.95
CA ARG A 97 -1.72 4.54 8.03
C ARG A 97 -2.37 5.19 9.26
N GLN A 98 -3.36 6.06 9.05
CA GLN A 98 -4.09 6.70 10.15
C GLN A 98 -5.06 5.76 10.86
N ALA A 99 -5.61 4.77 10.15
CA ALA A 99 -6.69 3.94 10.64
C ALA A 99 -6.24 2.64 11.34
N VAL A 100 -5.04 2.13 11.03
CA VAL A 100 -4.58 0.84 11.56
C VAL A 100 -3.18 0.93 12.17
N ASP A 101 -2.93 0.12 13.21
CA ASP A 101 -1.61 -0.04 13.85
C ASP A 101 -0.99 -1.39 13.48
N VAL A 102 -0.31 -1.41 12.33
CA VAL A 102 0.48 -2.54 11.83
C VAL A 102 1.83 -2.06 11.30
#